data_AF-A0A373BUV2-F1
#
_entry.id   AF-A0A373BUV2-F1
#
_cell.length_a   1.000
_cell.length_b   1.000
_cell.length_c   1.000
_cell.angle_alpha   90.00
_cell.angle_beta   90.00
_cell.angle_gamma   90.00
#
_symmetry.space_group_name_H-M   'P 1'
#
loop_
_entity.id
_entity.type
_entity.pdbx_description
1 polymer ?
#
loop_
_entity_poly.entity_id
_entity_poly.type
_entity_poly.pdbx_seq_one_letter_code
_entity_poly.pdbx_strand_id
1 'polypeptide(L)'
;MNIMHYDYSDKTTVPTELLQDPYLSVDTKGLAAILCSFGKEAFELSELNKLLKDNISDERIFRTLMELYDMCYLDVWEEGDNRHLMLRGM
;
A
#
# COMPACT_ATOMS: atom_id res chain seq x y z
N MET A 1 -12.23 -12.04 -27.76
CA MET A 1 -12.30 -12.41 -26.33
C MET A 1 -10.86 -12.55 -25.87
N ASN A 2 -10.24 -11.46 -25.42
CA ASN A 2 -8.84 -11.50 -24.99
C ASN A 2 -8.82 -12.06 -23.57
N ILE A 3 -8.38 -13.31 -23.45
CA ILE A 3 -8.09 -13.95 -22.17
C ILE A 3 -6.80 -13.30 -21.69
N MET A 4 -6.92 -12.32 -20.79
CA MET A 4 -5.79 -11.76 -20.05
C MET A 4 -5.25 -12.90 -19.18
N HIS A 5 -4.13 -13.49 -19.59
CA HIS A 5 -3.38 -14.40 -18.75
C HIS A 5 -2.82 -13.58 -17.58
N TYR A 6 -3.51 -13.60 -16.44
CA TYR A 6 -2.93 -13.18 -15.17
C TYR A 6 -1.89 -14.24 -14.81
N ASP A 7 -0.62 -13.89 -15.03
CA ASP A 7 0.51 -14.73 -14.66
C ASP A 7 0.49 -14.84 -13.13
N TYR A 8 0.15 -16.01 -12.60
CA TYR A 8 0.00 -16.30 -11.17
C TYR A 8 1.40 -16.48 -10.53
N SER A 9 2.31 -15.55 -10.82
CA SER A 9 3.68 -15.50 -10.31
C SER A 9 4.00 -14.16 -9.62
N ASP A 10 2.97 -13.44 -9.17
CA ASP A 10 3.11 -12.24 -8.34
C ASP A 10 3.52 -12.64 -6.91
N LYS A 11 4.80 -12.96 -6.72
CA LYS A 11 5.38 -12.97 -5.38
C LYS A 11 5.28 -11.56 -4.83
N THR A 12 4.41 -11.35 -3.86
CA THR A 12 4.33 -10.12 -3.09
C THR A 12 5.66 -9.90 -2.38
N THR A 13 6.53 -9.11 -3.02
CA THR A 13 7.84 -8.81 -2.47
C THR A 13 7.68 -7.58 -1.62
N VAL A 14 7.53 -7.80 -0.32
CA VAL A 14 7.55 -6.72 0.67
C VAL A 14 9.01 -6.45 1.03
N PRO A 15 9.45 -5.19 1.10
CA PRO A 15 10.78 -4.87 1.60
C PRO A 15 11.03 -5.55 2.95
N THR A 16 12.15 -6.24 3.08
CA THR A 16 12.48 -7.03 4.30
C THR A 16 12.55 -6.12 5.52
N GLU A 17 13.00 -4.89 5.34
CA GLU A 17 13.06 -3.84 6.37
C GLU A 17 11.68 -3.57 6.96
N LEU A 18 10.66 -3.38 6.12
CA LEU A 18 9.27 -3.16 6.53
C LEU A 18 8.71 -4.40 7.26
N LEU A 19 9.00 -5.61 6.76
CA LEU A 19 8.56 -6.85 7.41
C LEU A 19 9.19 -7.05 8.79
N GLN A 20 10.46 -6.69 8.96
CA GLN A 20 11.22 -6.90 10.19
C GLN A 20 11.08 -5.76 11.19
N ASP A 21 10.53 -4.61 10.78
CA ASP A 21 10.35 -3.45 11.66
C ASP A 21 9.43 -3.79 12.85
N PRO A 22 9.92 -3.73 14.10
CA PRO A 22 9.13 -4.08 15.27
C PRO A 22 8.11 -3.00 15.67
N TYR A 23 8.21 -1.80 15.11
CA TYR A 23 7.32 -0.68 15.41
C TYR A 23 6.10 -0.63 14.50
N LEU A 24 6.12 -1.36 13.37
CA LEU A 24 4.96 -1.50 12.49
C LEU A 24 4.02 -2.60 12.97
N SER A 25 2.72 -2.31 12.98
CA SER A 25 1.70 -3.31 13.29
C SER A 25 1.61 -4.38 12.19
N VAL A 26 1.04 -5.54 12.55
CA VAL A 26 0.78 -6.62 11.59
C VAL A 26 -0.17 -6.16 10.48
N ASP A 27 -1.17 -5.34 10.81
CA ASP A 27 -2.09 -4.76 9.82
C ASP A 27 -1.34 -3.87 8.82
N THR A 28 -0.40 -3.04 9.30
CA THR A 28 0.42 -2.16 8.45
C THR A 28 1.31 -2.95 7.50
N LYS A 29 1.94 -4.02 7.99
CA LYS A 29 2.75 -4.92 7.16
C LYS A 29 1.89 -5.61 6.11
N GLY A 30 0.68 -6.04 6.48
CA GLY A 30 -0.30 -6.60 5.55
C GLY A 30 -0.72 -5.61 4.46
N LEU A 31 -1.03 -4.36 4.84
CA LEU A 31 -1.37 -3.32 3.87
C LEU A 31 -0.21 -3.02 2.93
N ALA A 32 1.01 -2.85 3.45
CA ALA A 32 2.19 -2.62 2.62
C ALA A 32 2.41 -3.77 1.63
N ALA A 33 2.18 -5.02 2.05
CA ALA A 33 2.26 -6.17 1.16
C ALA A 33 1.24 -6.14 0.02
N ILE A 34 0.00 -5.71 0.31
CA ILE A 34 -1.05 -5.53 -0.68
C ILE A 34 -0.69 -4.38 -1.64
N LEU A 35 -0.17 -3.26 -1.12
CA LEU A 35 0.28 -2.15 -1.95
C LEU A 35 1.40 -2.58 -2.90
N CYS A 36 2.40 -3.31 -2.38
CA CYS A 36 3.50 -3.83 -3.20
C CYS A 36 3.02 -4.80 -4.29
N SER A 37 1.93 -5.55 -4.04
CA SER A 37 1.42 -6.55 -5.00
C SER A 37 0.84 -5.94 -6.27
N PHE A 38 0.38 -4.69 -6.23
CA PHE A 38 -0.14 -4.02 -7.42
C PHE A 38 0.96 -3.59 -8.39
N GLY A 39 2.24 -3.63 -8.00
CA GLY A 39 3.38 -3.27 -8.86
C GLY A 39 3.37 -1.81 -9.32
N LYS A 40 2.69 -0.92 -8.59
CA LYS A 40 2.65 0.52 -8.85
C LYS A 40 3.64 1.24 -7.94
N GLU A 41 4.34 2.23 -8.49
CA GLU A 41 5.21 3.12 -7.71
C GLU A 41 4.38 4.02 -6.77
N ALA A 42 3.20 4.46 -7.21
CA ALA A 42 2.34 5.35 -6.43
C ALA A 42 0.85 5.05 -6.64
N PHE A 43 0.06 5.40 -5.62
CA PHE A 43 -1.39 5.28 -5.61
C PHE A 43 -2.03 6.62 -5.34
N GLU A 44 -3.14 6.91 -6.00
CA GLU A 44 -4.05 7.95 -5.52
C GLU A 44 -4.83 7.41 -4.31
N LEU A 45 -4.98 8.21 -3.26
CA LEU A 45 -5.70 7.82 -2.04
C LEU A 45 -7.15 7.40 -2.35
N SER A 46 -7.80 8.05 -3.33
CA SER A 46 -9.16 7.70 -3.73
C SER A 46 -9.24 6.34 -4.44
N GLU A 47 -8.20 5.99 -5.21
CA GLU A 47 -8.07 4.68 -5.84
C GLU A 47 -7.85 3.60 -4.78
N LEU A 48 -6.92 3.84 -3.86
CA LEU A 48 -6.65 2.93 -2.76
C LEU A 48 -7.90 2.65 -1.92
N ASN A 49 -8.67 3.69 -1.60
CA ASN A 49 -9.90 3.54 -0.85
C ASN A 49 -10.91 2.66 -1.60
N LYS A 50 -11.06 2.84 -2.93
CA LYS A 50 -11.95 2.00 -3.75
C LYS A 50 -11.50 0.54 -3.80
N LEU A 51 -10.20 0.28 -3.80
CA LEU A 51 -9.64 -1.07 -3.84
C LEU A 51 -9.82 -1.81 -2.50
N LEU A 52 -9.78 -1.09 -1.38
CA LEU A 52 -9.75 -1.70 -0.05
C LEU A 52 -11.06 -1.63 0.73
N LYS A 53 -11.99 -0.73 0.36
CA LYS A 53 -13.22 -0.43 1.13
C LYS A 53 -14.06 -1.66 1.54
N ASP A 54 -14.05 -2.73 0.75
CA ASP A 54 -14.88 -3.90 1.00
C ASP A 54 -14.20 -4.90 1.97
N ASN A 55 -12.89 -4.76 2.19
CA ASN A 55 -12.08 -5.68 2.99
C ASN A 55 -11.48 -5.03 4.25
N ILE A 56 -11.26 -3.71 4.23
CA ILE A 56 -10.60 -2.95 5.30
C ILE A 56 -11.41 -1.68 5.55
N SER A 57 -11.68 -1.37 6.82
CA SER A 57 -12.38 -0.13 7.19
C SER A 57 -11.49 1.09 6.97
N ASP A 58 -12.11 2.25 6.68
CA ASP A 58 -11.43 3.54 6.53
C ASP A 58 -10.53 3.85 7.74
N GLU A 59 -10.97 3.53 8.96
CA GLU A 59 -10.17 3.70 10.17
C GLU A 59 -8.89 2.85 10.16
N ARG A 60 -8.99 1.59 9.73
CA ARG A 60 -7.82 0.70 9.63
C ARG A 60 -6.89 1.14 8.51
N ILE A 61 -7.42 1.56 7.35
CA ILE A 61 -6.62 2.13 6.27
C ILE A 61 -5.88 3.38 6.78
N PHE A 62 -6.59 4.28 7.46
CA PHE A 62 -5.99 5.51 7.98
C PHE A 62 -4.88 5.23 9.01
N ARG A 63 -5.13 4.36 9.99
CA ARG A 63 -4.13 3.99 11.01
C ARG A 63 -2.87 3.39 10.40
N THR A 64 -3.03 2.47 9.46
CA THR A 64 -1.90 1.80 8.81
C THR A 64 -1.10 2.74 7.91
N LEU A 65 -1.76 3.67 7.18
CA LEU A 65 -1.07 4.72 6.42
C LEU A 65 -0.32 5.69 7.34
N MET A 66 -0.89 6.06 8.49
CA MET A 66 -0.22 6.89 9.48
C MET A 66 1.03 6.22 10.06
N GLU A 67 0.94 4.92 10.39
CA GLU A 67 2.11 4.17 10.85
C GLU A 67 3.25 4.17 9.81
N LEU A 68 2.92 3.94 8.53
CA LEU A 68 3.93 3.98 7.46
C LEU A 68 4.53 5.37 7.28
N TYR A 69 3.71 6.42 7.41
CA TYR A 69 4.16 7.80 7.31
C TYR A 69 5.08 8.19 8.47
N ASP A 70 4.67 7.90 9.71
CA ASP A 70 5.44 8.20 10.92
C ASP A 70 6.78 7.47 10.94
N MET A 71 6.81 6.24 10.41
CA MET A 71 8.03 5.43 10.27
C MET A 71 8.84 5.74 9.00
N CYS A 72 8.49 6.81 8.26
CA CYS A 72 9.19 7.25 7.06
C CYS A 72 9.21 6.23 5.90
N TYR A 73 8.27 5.28 5.87
CA TYR A 73 8.07 4.32 4.76
C TYR A 73 7.04 4.80 3.73
N LEU A 74 6.34 5.91 3.98
CA LEU A 74 5.34 6.44 3.06
C LEU A 74 5.60 7.91 2.74
N ASP A 75 5.73 8.21 1.45
CA ASP A 75 5.64 9.55 0.92
C ASP A 75 4.21 9.91 0.56
N VAL A 76 3.83 11.14 0.92
CA VAL A 76 2.53 11.72 0.60
C VAL A 76 2.73 13.08 -0.03
N TRP A 77 2.10 13.30 -1.18
CA TRP A 77 2.08 14.61 -1.83
C TRP A 77 0.72 14.88 -2.46
N GLU A 78 0.46 16.15 -2.76
CA GLU A 78 -0.77 16.60 -3.40
C GLU A 78 -0.47 17.02 -4.85
N GLU A 79 -1.35 16.62 -5.77
CA GLU A 79 -1.35 17.05 -7.17
C GLU A 79 -2.76 17.52 -7.53
N GLY A 80 -2.98 18.84 -7.47
CA GLY A 80 -4.33 19.41 -7.56
C GLY A 80 -5.18 19.02 -6.35
N ASP A 81 -6.36 18.45 -6.60
CA ASP A 81 -7.27 17.95 -5.56
C ASP A 81 -6.97 16.50 -5.13
N ASN A 82 -5.96 15.87 -5.74
CA ASN A 82 -5.63 14.46 -5.51
C ASN A 82 -4.47 14.32 -4.52
N ARG A 83 -4.59 13.32 -3.64
CA ARG A 83 -3.52 12.91 -2.74
C ARG A 83 -2.88 11.62 -3.23
N HIS A 84 -1.57 11.64 -3.36
CA HIS A 84 -0.78 10.52 -3.84
C HIS A 84 0.05 9.92 -2.71
N LEU A 85 0.24 8.61 -2.78
CA LEU A 85 0.87 7.75 -1.78
C LEU A 85 1.94 6.92 -2.47
N MET A 86 3.19 6.97 -2.00
CA MET A 86 4.29 6.14 -2.51
C MET A 86 5.01 5.47 -1.35
N LEU A 87 5.14 4.14 -1.41
CA LEU A 87 5.96 3.43 -0.45
C LEU A 87 7.45 3.64 -0.77
N ARG A 88 8.24 3.94 0.26
CA ARG A 88 9.69 4.08 0.17
C ARG A 88 10.38 2.73 0.32
N GLY A 89 11.55 2.59 -0.30
CA GLY A 89 12.35 1.37 -0.23
C GLY A 89 11.81 0.22 -1.09
N MET A 90 10.98 0.54 -2.09
CA MET A 90 10.59 -0.36 -3.17
C MET A 90 11.62 -0.35 -4.31
#